data_AF-A0A0R3L4M8-F1
#
_entry.id   AF-A0A0R3L4M8-F1
#
_cell.length_a   1.000
_cell.length_b   1.000
_cell.length_c   1.000
_cell.angle_alpha   90.00
_cell.angle_beta   90.00
_cell.angle_gamma   90.00
#
_symmetry.space_group_name_H-M   'P 1'
#
loop_
_entity.id
_entity.type
_entity.pdbx_description
1 polymer ?
#
loop_
_entity_poly.entity_id
_entity_poly.type
_entity_poly.pdbx_seq_one_letter_code
_entity_poly.pdbx_strand_id
1 'polypeptide(L)'
;MQIVPNHDHPLPKGPMPDYVEHKEGVNQVGRLSAEVVVREYDAAVKEIEALGAELTEAAKKCEAMVAGVHSMVTEIQELAANYREEGKRYFLQIEECSLTTSEVRTVCEALKKKIAASTTAA
;
A
#
# COMPACT_ATOMS: atom_id res chain seq x y z
N MET A 1 -17.79 -8.96 19.24
CA MET A 1 -16.76 -9.79 19.93
C MET A 1 -17.01 -9.65 21.41
N GLN A 2 -17.67 -10.64 22.02
CA GLN A 2 -17.88 -10.66 23.47
C GLN A 2 -16.60 -11.19 24.11
N ILE A 3 -15.91 -10.35 24.87
CA ILE A 3 -14.83 -10.79 25.76
C ILE A 3 -15.54 -11.40 26.96
N VAL A 4 -15.76 -12.71 26.91
CA VAL A 4 -16.21 -13.45 28.08
C VAL A 4 -14.97 -13.58 28.98
N PRO A 5 -14.97 -13.09 30.23
CA PRO A 5 -13.84 -13.28 31.11
C PRO A 5 -13.71 -14.77 31.36
N ASN A 6 -12.62 -15.37 30.89
CA ASN A 6 -12.34 -16.77 31.15
C ASN A 6 -11.78 -16.86 32.58
N HIS A 7 -12.63 -17.24 33.55
CA HIS A 7 -12.30 -17.23 34.98
C HIS A 7 -11.33 -18.36 35.40
N ASP A 8 -10.82 -19.14 34.45
CA ASP A 8 -9.96 -20.31 34.68
C ASP A 8 -8.46 -20.03 34.52
N HIS A 9 -8.03 -18.78 34.35
CA HIS A 9 -6.60 -18.46 34.43
C HIS A 9 -6.15 -18.41 35.89
N PRO A 10 -5.27 -19.35 36.35
CA PRO A 10 -4.79 -19.34 37.71
C PRO A 10 -4.03 -18.05 37.94
N LEU A 11 -4.45 -17.26 38.94
CA LEU A 11 -3.77 -16.01 39.24
C LEU A 11 -2.31 -16.27 39.59
N PRO A 12 -1.38 -15.43 39.08
CA PRO A 12 0.04 -15.57 39.39
C PRO A 12 0.24 -15.65 40.91
N LYS A 13 0.87 -16.72 41.39
CA LYS A 13 1.24 -16.89 42.82
C LYS A 13 2.57 -16.20 43.13
N GLY A 14 2.74 -14.97 42.63
CA GLY A 14 3.91 -14.14 42.88
C GLY A 14 3.77 -13.29 44.15
N PRO A 15 4.86 -12.67 44.62
CA PRO A 15 4.76 -11.60 45.60
C PRO A 15 3.83 -10.48 45.09
N MET A 16 3.16 -9.79 46.02
CA MET A 16 2.37 -8.62 45.63
C MET A 16 3.27 -7.53 45.07
N PRO A 17 2.79 -6.74 44.09
CA PRO A 17 3.52 -5.60 43.56
C PRO A 17 3.87 -4.60 44.66
N ASP A 18 4.98 -3.88 44.48
CA ASP A 18 5.53 -2.95 45.47
C ASP A 18 4.58 -1.80 45.82
N TYR A 19 3.60 -1.50 44.96
CA TYR A 19 2.59 -0.47 45.21
C TYR A 19 1.44 -0.94 46.12
N VAL A 20 1.42 -2.22 46.51
CA VAL A 20 0.34 -2.80 47.33
C VAL A 20 0.78 -2.86 48.78
N GLU A 21 0.16 -2.02 49.61
CA GLU A 21 0.35 -2.01 51.05
C GLU A 21 -0.94 -2.39 51.78
N HIS A 22 -0.82 -3.31 52.74
CA HIS A 22 -1.93 -3.71 53.60
C HIS A 22 -2.03 -2.79 54.81
N LYS A 23 -3.23 -2.27 55.08
CA LYS A 23 -3.51 -1.53 56.32
C LYS A 23 -3.47 -2.47 57.53
N GLU A 24 -2.97 -1.97 58.66
CA GLU A 24 -3.03 -2.69 59.94
C GLU A 24 -4.48 -2.97 60.35
N GLY A 25 -4.71 -4.15 60.95
CA GLY A 25 -6.03 -4.56 61.45
C GLY A 25 -6.97 -5.19 60.42
N VAL A 26 -6.59 -5.28 59.13
CA VAL A 26 -7.38 -6.01 58.13
C VAL A 26 -7.28 -7.52 58.38
N ASN A 27 -8.43 -8.20 58.43
CA ASN A 27 -8.47 -9.65 58.63
C ASN A 27 -7.87 -10.40 57.43
N GLN A 28 -7.52 -11.68 57.63
CA GLN A 28 -6.84 -12.47 56.61
C GLN A 28 -7.64 -12.62 55.30
N VAL A 29 -8.97 -12.76 55.39
CA VAL A 29 -9.83 -12.87 54.21
C VAL A 29 -9.80 -11.59 53.40
N GLY A 30 -9.96 -10.43 54.04
CA GLY A 30 -9.92 -9.12 53.39
C GLY A 30 -8.58 -8.85 52.71
N ARG A 31 -7.47 -9.25 53.33
CA ARG A 31 -6.14 -9.17 52.72
C ARG A 31 -6.06 -10.01 51.45
N LEU A 32 -6.43 -11.29 51.52
CA LEU A 32 -6.36 -12.20 50.37
C LEU A 32 -7.30 -11.78 49.23
N SER A 33 -8.51 -11.31 49.55
CA SER A 33 -9.46 -10.79 48.56
C SER A 33 -8.90 -9.56 47.84
N ALA A 34 -8.28 -8.62 48.57
CA ALA A 34 -7.66 -7.45 47.95
C ALA A 34 -6.48 -7.82 47.04
N GLU A 35 -5.63 -8.77 47.48
CA GLU A 35 -4.51 -9.27 46.67
C GLU A 35 -4.98 -9.92 45.37
N VAL A 36 -6.04 -10.73 45.43
CA VAL A 36 -6.65 -11.38 44.26
C VAL A 36 -7.09 -10.34 43.23
N VAL A 37 -7.85 -9.32 43.68
CA VAL A 37 -8.33 -8.25 42.79
C VAL A 37 -7.17 -7.54 42.12
N VAL A 38 -6.13 -7.14 42.89
CA VAL A 38 -4.98 -6.46 42.29
C VAL A 38 -4.28 -7.33 41.24
N ARG A 39 -4.13 -8.63 41.50
CA ARG A 39 -3.50 -9.55 40.54
C ARG A 39 -4.31 -9.71 39.25
N GLU A 40 -5.64 -9.70 39.34
CA GLU A 40 -6.51 -9.72 38.16
C GLU A 40 -6.32 -8.46 37.30
N TYR A 41 -6.28 -7.29 37.94
CA TYR A 41 -6.04 -6.03 37.23
C TYR A 41 -4.65 -5.97 36.61
N ASP A 42 -3.60 -6.40 37.33
CA ASP A 42 -2.24 -6.46 36.77
C ASP A 42 -2.13 -7.43 35.60
N ALA A 43 -2.84 -8.57 35.65
CA ALA A 43 -2.90 -9.49 34.52
C ALA A 43 -3.57 -8.83 33.32
N ALA A 44 -4.70 -8.15 33.52
CA ALA A 44 -5.37 -7.39 32.46
C ALA A 44 -4.48 -6.27 31.89
N VAL A 45 -3.71 -5.56 32.72
CA VAL A 45 -2.75 -4.55 32.26
C VAL A 45 -1.72 -5.17 31.32
N LYS A 46 -1.15 -6.32 31.66
CA LYS A 46 -0.18 -7.02 30.80
C LYS A 46 -0.79 -7.42 29.45
N GLU A 47 -2.05 -7.87 29.44
CA GLU A 47 -2.75 -8.18 28.20
C GLU A 47 -3.01 -6.93 27.35
N ILE A 48 -3.36 -5.80 27.98
CA ILE A 48 -3.52 -4.50 27.30
C ILE A 48 -2.20 -4.03 26.69
N GLU A 49 -1.09 -4.14 27.42
CA GLU A 49 0.25 -3.79 26.92
C GLU A 49 0.66 -4.69 25.75
N ALA A 50 0.39 -5.99 25.83
CA ALA A 50 0.62 -6.93 24.74
C ALA A 50 -0.19 -6.56 23.49
N LEU A 51 -1.48 -6.25 23.64
CA LEU A 51 -2.33 -5.77 22.55
C LEU A 51 -1.78 -4.46 21.95
N GLY A 52 -1.29 -3.54 22.78
CA GLY A 52 -0.65 -2.30 22.32
C GLY A 52 0.59 -2.56 21.46
N ALA A 53 1.41 -3.55 21.83
CA ALA A 53 2.57 -3.96 21.05
C ALA A 53 2.16 -4.55 19.69
N GLU A 54 1.15 -5.44 19.67
CA GLU A 54 0.62 -6.03 18.44
C GLU A 54 0.05 -4.96 17.49
N LEU A 55 -0.74 -4.00 18.01
CA LEU A 55 -1.27 -2.89 17.21
C LEU A 55 -0.17 -2.01 16.63
N THR A 56 0.89 -1.76 17.39
CA THR A 56 2.05 -1.00 16.91
C THR A 56 2.77 -1.71 15.77
N GLU A 57 2.93 -3.03 15.86
CA GLU A 57 3.51 -3.82 14.77
C GLU A 57 2.60 -3.83 13.53
N ALA A 58 1.29 -3.98 13.72
CA ALA A 58 0.31 -3.93 12.64
C ALA A 58 0.33 -2.57 11.93
N ALA A 59 0.40 -1.46 12.69
CA ALA A 59 0.51 -0.12 12.14
C ALA A 59 1.75 0.02 11.24
N LYS A 60 2.91 -0.43 11.70
CA LYS A 60 4.16 -0.43 10.89
C LYS A 60 4.03 -1.22 9.59
N LYS A 61 3.36 -2.38 9.63
CA LYS A 61 3.09 -3.18 8.42
C LYS A 61 2.17 -2.43 7.45
N CYS A 62 1.14 -1.76 7.96
CA CYS A 62 0.24 -0.93 7.14
C CYS A 62 0.99 0.24 6.49
N GLU A 63 1.83 0.94 7.25
CA GLU A 63 2.67 2.05 6.74
C GLU A 63 3.61 1.57 5.61
N ALA A 64 4.30 0.44 5.82
CA ALA A 64 5.18 -0.14 4.81
C ALA A 64 4.41 -0.55 3.54
N MET A 65 3.22 -1.14 3.70
CA MET A 65 2.36 -1.51 2.57
C MET A 65 1.90 -0.27 1.79
N VAL A 66 1.47 0.79 2.47
CA VAL A 66 1.05 2.05 1.83
C VAL A 66 2.21 2.70 1.09
N ALA A 67 3.41 2.72 1.67
CA ALA A 67 4.61 3.21 1.00
C ALA A 67 4.91 2.40 -0.28
N GLY A 68 4.80 1.07 -0.23
CA GLY A 68 4.96 0.20 -1.40
C GLY A 68 3.94 0.48 -2.50
N VAL A 69 2.66 0.68 -2.14
CA VAL A 69 1.60 1.03 -3.10
C VAL A 69 1.89 2.38 -3.77
N HIS A 70 2.34 3.38 -3.03
CA HIS A 70 2.72 4.68 -3.61
C HIS A 70 3.88 4.56 -4.59
N SER A 71 4.89 3.73 -4.29
CA SER A 71 5.99 3.44 -5.24
C SER A 71 5.46 2.86 -6.55
N MET A 72 4.60 1.84 -6.47
CA MET A 72 4.02 1.19 -7.65
C MET A 72 3.14 2.15 -8.47
N VAL A 73 2.39 3.06 -7.81
CA VAL A 73 1.61 4.08 -8.51
C VAL A 73 2.51 5.01 -9.33
N THR A 74 3.65 5.42 -8.77
CA THR A 74 4.63 6.24 -9.49
C THR A 74 5.16 5.50 -10.73
N GLU A 75 5.54 4.23 -10.59
CA GLU A 75 6.00 3.41 -11.73
C GLU A 75 4.92 3.28 -12.82
N ILE A 76 3.65 3.09 -12.44
CA ILE A 76 2.53 3.04 -13.40
C ILE A 76 2.37 4.37 -14.13
N GLN A 77 2.52 5.50 -13.43
CA GLN A 77 2.42 6.83 -14.04
C GLN A 77 3.55 7.08 -15.04
N GLU A 78 4.78 6.71 -14.69
CA GLU A 78 5.94 6.78 -15.60
C GLU A 78 5.73 5.89 -16.83
N LEU A 79 5.27 4.65 -16.63
CA LEU A 79 4.95 3.74 -17.73
C LEU A 79 3.90 4.34 -18.67
N ALA A 80 2.81 4.89 -18.11
CA ALA A 80 1.76 5.52 -18.91
C ALA A 80 2.28 6.76 -19.67
N ALA A 81 3.18 7.55 -19.09
CA ALA A 81 3.81 8.67 -19.76
C ALA A 81 4.67 8.20 -20.95
N ASN A 82 5.48 7.17 -20.75
CA ASN A 82 6.31 6.58 -21.80
C ASN A 82 5.48 6.05 -22.97
N TYR A 83 4.36 5.35 -22.70
CA TYR A 83 3.45 4.87 -23.75
C TYR A 83 2.81 6.01 -24.55
N ARG A 84 2.48 7.14 -23.92
CA ARG A 84 1.95 8.32 -24.63
C ARG A 84 3.00 8.93 -25.54
N GLU A 85 4.25 9.03 -25.08
CA GLU A 85 5.36 9.53 -25.89
C GLU A 85 5.63 8.61 -27.08
N GLU A 86 5.67 7.31 -26.86
CA GLU A 86 5.87 6.33 -27.93
C GLU A 86 4.72 6.34 -28.95
N GLY A 87 3.47 6.45 -28.48
CA GLY A 87 2.31 6.63 -29.35
C GLY A 87 2.43 7.89 -30.23
N LYS A 88 2.87 9.01 -29.65
CA LYS A 88 3.13 10.26 -30.39
C LYS A 88 4.24 10.08 -31.43
N ARG A 89 5.33 9.37 -31.08
CA ARG A 89 6.42 9.08 -32.01
C ARG A 89 5.92 8.30 -33.22
N TYR A 90 5.16 7.22 -33.01
CA TYR A 90 4.61 6.43 -34.11
C TYR A 90 3.62 7.21 -34.96
N PHE A 91 2.76 8.02 -34.33
CA PHE A 91 1.83 8.90 -35.04
C PHE A 91 2.56 9.79 -36.05
N LEU A 92 3.61 10.49 -35.61
CA LEU A 92 4.40 11.37 -36.48
C LEU A 92 5.10 10.61 -37.61
N GLN A 93 5.68 9.44 -37.32
CA GLN A 93 6.31 8.60 -38.33
C GLN A 93 5.32 8.13 -39.41
N ILE A 94 4.08 7.80 -39.02
CA ILE A 94 3.02 7.40 -39.95
C ILE A 94 2.61 8.59 -40.83
N GLU A 95 2.41 9.78 -40.25
CA GLU A 95 2.07 10.98 -41.01
C GLU A 95 3.16 11.35 -42.03
N GLU A 96 4.42 11.32 -41.61
CA GLU A 96 5.57 11.63 -42.47
C GLU A 96 5.71 10.63 -43.63
N CYS A 97 5.57 9.33 -43.34
CA CYS A 97 5.60 8.28 -44.36
C CYS A 97 4.45 8.43 -45.36
N SER A 98 3.25 8.74 -44.86
CA SER A 98 2.05 8.98 -45.68
C SER A 98 2.23 10.19 -46.61
N LEU A 99 2.73 11.30 -46.07
CA LEU A 99 3.00 12.53 -46.82
C LEU A 99 4.02 12.26 -47.94
N THR A 100 5.17 11.68 -47.58
CA THR A 100 6.24 11.33 -48.53
C THR A 100 5.71 10.43 -49.64
N THR A 101 4.89 9.43 -49.30
CA THR A 101 4.27 8.52 -50.29
C THR A 101 3.34 9.28 -51.24
N SER A 102 2.58 10.26 -50.74
CA SER A 102 1.70 11.11 -51.54
C SER A 102 2.49 12.01 -52.50
N GLU A 103 3.61 12.58 -52.03
CA GLU A 103 4.51 13.39 -52.86
C GLU A 103 5.11 12.55 -53.98
N VAL A 104 5.61 11.35 -53.69
CA VAL A 104 6.12 10.41 -54.70
C VAL A 104 5.05 10.12 -55.76
N ARG A 105 3.81 9.84 -55.35
CA ARG A 105 2.69 9.61 -56.28
C ARG A 105 2.48 10.82 -57.19
N THR A 106 2.45 12.03 -56.62
CA THR A 106 2.27 13.28 -57.36
C THR A 106 3.37 13.48 -58.41
N VAL A 107 4.64 13.28 -58.02
CA VAL A 107 5.79 13.42 -58.92
C VAL A 107 5.75 12.38 -60.05
N CYS A 108 5.45 11.12 -59.73
CA CYS A 108 5.32 10.06 -60.72
C CYS A 108 4.19 10.34 -61.74
N GLU A 109 3.03 10.79 -61.29
CA GLU A 109 1.92 11.15 -62.18
C GLU A 109 2.27 12.36 -63.06
N ALA A 110 2.96 13.37 -62.52
CA ALA A 110 3.43 14.50 -63.30
C ALA A 110 4.44 14.07 -64.38
N LEU A 111 5.39 13.20 -64.04
CA LEU A 111 6.36 12.66 -64.99
C LEU A 111 5.68 11.84 -66.09
N LYS A 112 4.73 10.97 -65.73
CA LYS A 112 3.94 10.17 -66.67
C LYS A 112 3.20 11.05 -67.69
N LYS A 113 2.58 12.14 -67.24
CA LYS A 113 1.91 13.11 -68.12
C LYS A 113 2.89 13.79 -69.09
N LYS A 114 4.08 14.18 -68.63
CA LYS A 114 5.11 14.77 -69.49
C LYS A 114 5.58 13.81 -70.58
N ILE A 115 5.80 12.54 -70.23
CA ILE A 115 6.17 11.49 -71.19
C ILE A 115 5.07 11.31 -72.23
N ALA A 116 3.82 11.11 -71.81
CA ALA A 116 2.69 10.95 -72.73
C ALA A 116 2.54 12.13 -73.70
N ALA A 117 2.62 13.37 -73.19
CA ALA A 117 2.55 14.57 -74.02
C ALA A 117 3.68 14.65 -75.06
N SER A 118 4.90 14.26 -74.69
CA SER A 118 6.05 14.22 -75.61
C SER A 118 5.91 13.18 -76.71
N THR A 119 5.27 12.04 -76.42
CA THR A 119 5.03 10.96 -77.40
C THR A 119 3.91 11.29 -78.38
N THR A 120 2.88 12.06 -77.97
CA THR A 120 1.81 12.52 -78.86
C THR A 120 2.18 13.73 -79.74
N ALA A 121 3.30 14.39 -79.47
CA ALA A 121 3.78 15.55 -80.24
C ALA A 121 4.82 15.19 -81.32
N ALA A 122 5.16 13.90 -81.45
CA ALA A 122 6.01 13.33 -82.50
C ALA A 122 5.14 12.53 -83.48
#